data_AF-A0A6V7DF18-F1
#
_entry.id   AF-A0A6V7DF18-F1
#
_cell.length_a   1.000
_cell.length_b   1.000
_cell.length_c   1.000
_cell.angle_alpha   90.00
_cell.angle_beta   90.00
_cell.angle_gamma   90.00
#
_symmetry.space_group_name_H-M   'P 1'
#
loop_
_entity.id
_entity.type
_entity.pdbx_description
1 polymer ?
#
loop_
_entity_poly.entity_id
_entity_poly.type
_entity_poly.pdbx_seq_one_letter_code
_entity_poly.pdbx_strand_id
1 'polypeptide(L)' 'MGLTMIRNIGHYRLTAHTAPAGAFYAPEILVSFEDGITLRGYKPPDVRFDTQLAARHYARQWMGRCKLSALGILEDS' A
#
# COMPACT_ATOMS: atom_id res chain seq x y z
N MET A 1 12.72 -10.58 -11.91
CA MET A 1 12.04 -9.38 -12.42
C MET A 1 11.46 -8.63 -11.23
N GLY A 2 12.00 -7.46 -10.91
CA GLY A 2 11.75 -6.76 -9.64
C GLY A 2 10.26 -6.47 -9.41
N LEU A 3 9.69 -7.01 -8.33
CA LEU A 3 8.35 -6.68 -7.87
C LEU A 3 8.37 -5.24 -7.33
N THR A 4 8.16 -4.24 -8.20
CA THR A 4 8.16 -2.84 -7.78
C THR A 4 7.05 -2.61 -6.76
N MET A 5 7.44 -2.30 -5.53
CA MET A 5 6.54 -1.99 -4.41
C MET A 5 6.17 -0.51 -4.35
N ILE A 6 6.45 0.22 -5.43
CA ILE A 6 6.28 1.65 -5.51
C ILE A 6 5.52 1.95 -6.79
N ARG A 7 4.52 2.83 -6.70
CA ARG A 7 3.77 3.36 -7.83
C ARG A 7 3.64 4.87 -7.67
N ASN A 8 4.09 5.61 -8.69
CA ASN A 8 3.99 7.07 -8.72
C ASN A 8 2.71 7.49 -9.46
N ILE A 9 1.98 8.47 -8.90
CA ILE A 9 0.75 9.05 -9.46
C ILE A 9 0.81 10.57 -9.22
N GLY A 10 1.17 11.33 -10.26
CA GLY A 10 1.43 12.76 -10.11
C GLY A 10 2.55 13.01 -9.09
N HIS A 11 2.30 13.89 -8.13
CA HIS A 11 3.23 14.21 -7.03
C HIS A 11 3.17 13.22 -5.87
N TYR A 12 2.34 12.18 -5.98
CA TYR A 12 2.18 11.17 -4.93
C TYR A 12 2.91 9.88 -5.29
N ARG A 13 3.45 9.24 -4.26
CA ARG A 13 4.09 7.94 -4.31
C ARG A 13 3.36 6.98 -3.37
N LEU A 14 2.76 5.96 -3.95
CA LEU A 14 2.19 4.82 -3.24
C LEU A 14 3.30 3.80 -3.01
N THR A 15 3.42 3.32 -1.78
CA THR A 15 4.33 2.24 -1.41
C THR A 15 3.53 1.09 -0.83
N ALA A 16 3.61 -0.07 -1.47
CA ALA A 16 3.08 -1.32 -0.94
C ALA A 16 3.97 -1.79 0.21
N HIS A 17 3.37 -1.87 1.39
CA HIS A 17 4.01 -2.19 2.65
C HIS A 17 3.30 -3.37 3.33
N THR A 18 3.96 -3.96 4.30
CA THR A 18 3.39 -5.02 5.15
C THR A 18 3.67 -4.67 6.60
N ALA A 19 2.63 -4.57 7.41
CA ALA A 19 2.74 -4.30 8.84
C ALA A 19 2.47 -5.58 9.64
N PRO A 20 3.21 -5.83 10.74
CA PRO A 20 2.86 -6.88 11.68
C PRO A 20 1.51 -6.58 12.34
N ALA A 21 0.66 -7.60 12.47
CA ALA A 21 -0.69 -7.54 13.03
C ALA A 21 -0.91 -8.71 13.99
N GLY A 22 -0.22 -8.68 15.13
CA GLY A 22 -0.20 -9.79 16.09
C GLY A 22 0.58 -10.99 15.53
N ALA A 23 -0.07 -12.16 15.47
CA ALA A 23 0.50 -13.36 14.86
C ALA A 23 0.47 -13.36 13.32
N PHE A 24 -0.18 -12.35 12.71
CA PHE A 24 -0.39 -12.25 11.26
C PHE A 24 0.33 -11.02 10.67
N TYR A 25 0.26 -10.90 9.36
CA TYR A 25 0.73 -9.75 8.58
C TYR A 25 -0.45 -9.08 7.89
N ALA A 26 -0.55 -7.76 8.03
CA ALA A 26 -1.54 -6.93 7.33
C ALA A 26 -0.88 -6.21 6.15
N PRO A 27 -1.51 -6.22 4.95
CA PRO A 27 -1.08 -5.36 3.86
C PRO A 27 -1.40 -3.89 4.19
N GLU A 28 -0.55 -2.99 3.73
CA GLU A 28 -0.70 -1.55 3.93
C GLU A 28 -0.22 -0.81 2.68
N ILE A 29 -0.92 0.26 2.28
CA ILE A 29 -0.42 1.20 1.28
C ILE A 29 -0.08 2.51 1.98
N LEU A 30 1.18 2.91 1.86
CA LEU A 30 1.64 4.22 2.30
C LEU A 30 1.54 5.19 1.13
N VAL A 31 0.81 6.28 1.32
CA VAL A 31 0.78 7.41 0.39
C VAL A 31 1.73 8.47 0.92
N SER A 32 2.74 8.79 0.11
CA SER A 32 3.74 9.81 0.38
C SER A 32 3.78 10.83 -0.75
N PHE A 33 4.29 12.03 -0.50
CA PHE A 33 4.74 12.89 -1.59
C PHE A 33 6.05 12.35 -2.19
N GLU A 34 6.39 12.81 -3.40
CA GLU A 34 7.60 12.37 -4.11
C GLU A 34 8.90 12.66 -3.33
N ASP A 35 8.91 13.73 -2.54
CA ASP A 35 9.95 14.20 -1.62
C ASP A 35 10.02 13.38 -0.32
N GLY A 36 9.16 12.38 -0.16
CA GLY A 36 9.30 11.34 0.87
C GLY A 36 8.48 11.54 2.14
N ILE A 37 7.71 12.62 2.24
CA ILE A 37 6.80 12.87 3.37
C ILE A 37 5.61 11.93 3.26
N THR A 38 5.48 11.00 4.21
CA THR A 38 4.32 10.09 4.27
C THR A 38 3.13 10.84 4.84
N LEU A 39 2.03 10.86 4.08
CA LEU A 39 0.81 11.55 4.44
C LEU A 39 -0.16 10.63 5.17
N ARG A 40 -0.36 9.42 4.63
CA ARG A 40 -1.40 8.50 5.10
C ARG A 40 -0.99 7.06 4.87
N GLY A 41 -1.34 6.20 5.82
CA GLY A 41 -1.30 4.75 5.67
C GLY A 41 -2.71 4.20 5.54
N TYR A 42 -2.94 3.37 4.53
CA TYR A 42 -4.21 2.71 4.28
C TYR A 42 -4.06 1.22 4.54
N LYS A 43 -4.89 0.70 5.44
CA LYS A 43 -4.98 -0.73 5.76
C LYS A 43 -6.38 -1.20 5.38
N PRO A 44 -6.52 -2.31 4.62
CA PRO A 44 -7.83 -2.86 4.37
C PRO A 44 -8.41 -3.40 5.69
N PRO A 45 -9.69 -3.12 5.98
CA PRO A 45 -10.36 -3.81 7.08
C PRO A 45 -10.41 -5.31 6.76
N ASP A 46 -10.07 -6.13 7.76
CA ASP A 46 -10.20 -7.60 7.73
C ASP A 46 -9.29 -8.40 6.77
N VAL A 47 -8.30 -7.77 6.14
CA VAL A 47 -7.30 -8.52 5.36
C VAL A 47 -6.05 -8.79 6.19
N ARG A 48 -5.78 -10.06 6.46
CA ARG A 48 -4.60 -10.54 7.19
C ARG A 48 -4.09 -11.84 6.58
N PHE A 49 -2.79 -12.08 6.70
CA PHE A 49 -2.13 -13.26 6.16
C PHE A 49 -1.17 -13.88 7.17
N ASP A 50 -1.02 -15.20 7.13
CA ASP A 50 -0.06 -15.93 7.97
C ASP A 50 1.40 -15.67 7.59
N THR A 51 1.64 -15.21 6.35
CA THR A 51 3.00 -14.96 5.85
C THR A 51 3.17 -13.54 5.34
N GLN A 52 4.33 -12.97 5.61
CA GLN A 52 4.72 -11.66 5.09
C GLN A 52 4.71 -11.65 3.56
N LEU A 53 5.08 -12.77 2.93
CA LEU A 53 5.10 -12.90 1.48
C LEU A 53 3.68 -12.78 0.88
N ALA A 54 2.69 -13.44 1.46
CA ALA A 54 1.30 -13.33 1.01
C ALA A 54 0.75 -11.91 1.20
N ALA A 55 1.00 -11.29 2.36
CA ALA A 55 0.63 -9.89 2.61
C ALA A 55 1.28 -8.94 1.59
N ARG A 56 2.55 -9.18 1.24
CA ARG A 56 3.29 -8.38 0.27
C ARG A 56 2.75 -8.52 -1.14
N HIS A 57 2.41 -9.74 -1.57
CA HIS A 57 1.79 -9.97 -2.87
C HIS A 57 0.41 -9.30 -2.96
N TYR A 58 -0.39 -9.41 -1.89
CA TYR A 58 -1.68 -8.75 -1.82
C TYR A 58 -1.55 -7.24 -1.89
N ALA A 59 -0.68 -6.63 -1.05
CA ALA A 59 -0.46 -5.18 -1.04
C ALA A 59 -0.05 -4.66 -2.43
N ARG A 60 0.79 -5.39 -3.16
CA ARG A 60 1.16 -5.04 -4.54
C ARG A 60 -0.04 -5.08 -5.48
N GLN A 61 -0.83 -6.14 -5.46
CA GLN A 61 -2.00 -6.29 -6.33
C GLN A 61 -3.05 -5.22 -6.02
N TRP A 62 -3.25 -4.96 -4.73
CA TRP A 62 -4.13 -3.91 -4.23
C TRP A 62 -3.69 -2.53 -4.72
N MET A 63 -2.40 -2.17 -4.56
CA MET A 63 -1.81 -0.93 -5.07
C MET A 63 -2.04 -0.71 -6.57
N GLY A 64 -2.05 -1.78 -7.36
CA GLY A 64 -2.34 -1.73 -8.80
C GLY A 64 -3.78 -1.34 -9.13
N ARG A 65 -4.72 -1.62 -8.22
CA ARG A 65 -6.15 -1.31 -8.36
C ARG A 65 -6.52 0.04 -7.75
N CYS A 66 -5.80 0.47 -6.72
CA CYS A 66 -6.07 1.74 -6.05
C CYS A 66 -6.01 2.91 -7.03
N LYS A 67 -6.97 3.83 -6.90
CA LYS A 67 -6.90 5.16 -7.50
C LYS A 67 -6.57 6.16 -6.41
N LEU A 68 -6.07 7.32 -6.82
CA LEU A 68 -5.77 8.40 -5.90
C LEU A 68 -6.55 9.63 -6.35
N SER A 69 -7.26 10.25 -5.42
CA SER A 69 -7.86 11.55 -5.66
C SER A 69 -6.79 12.65 -5.73
N ALA A 70 -7.15 13.81 -6.26
CA ALA A 70 -6.26 14.99 -6.29
C ALA A 70 -5.80 15.46 -4.89
N LEU A 71 -6.46 15.01 -3.83
CA LEU A 71 -6.14 15.32 -2.43
C LEU A 71 -5.23 14.28 -1.78
N GLY A 72 -4.75 13.27 -2.53
CA GLY A 72 -3.91 12.21 -1.99
C GLY A 72 -4.70 11.16 -1.20
N ILE A 73 -6.01 11.06 -1.42
CA ILE A 73 -6.86 10.06 -0.77
C ILE A 73 -6.92 8.81 -1.65
N LEU A 74 -6.59 7.67 -1.06
CA LEU A 74 -6.73 6.38 -1.73
C LEU A 74 -8.21 6.05 -1.91
N GLU A 75 -8.63 5.90 -3.16
CA GLU A 75 -9.95 5.41 -3.54
C GLU A 75 -9.80 3.93 -3.90
N ASP A 76 -10.31 3.08 -3.02
CA ASP A 76 -10.41 1.65 -3.26
C ASP A 76 -11.56 1.40 -4.26
N SER A 77 -11.27 0.72 -5.36
CA SER A 77 -12.28 0.35 -6.39
C SER A 77 -12.60 -1.13 -6.31
#